data_AF-A0A0Q5X3U2-F1
#
_entry.id   AF-A0A0Q5X3U2-F1
#
_cell.length_a   1.000
_cell.length_b   1.000
_cell.length_c   1.000
_cell.angle_alpha   90.00
_cell.angle_beta   90.00
_cell.angle_gamma   90.00
#
_symmetry.space_group_name_H-M   'P 1'
#
loop_
_entity.id
_entity.type
_entity.pdbx_description
1 polymer ?
#
loop_
_entity_poly.entity_id
_entity_poly.type
_entity_poly.pdbx_seq_one_letter_code
_entity_poly.pdbx_strand_id
1 'polypeptide(L)'
;MTGEILIAMTGDDNELWPVCLERGVVALGYGRPYFDALRSGDRDAFFRLQLDAHPRGTAESVIRRKATIWFDRATRIAESRDDLWLHRTATDLYWALSEDTEPLFEEYDGKMMIAKPVTPWARRNRKTVALTWNSIHPKARDYLTTQQAVFRVADPKMKQYIQALIEGGSLERWHELPDWKSRLGEEKGKTLGSNVELSEFVLTRMMMTIRDTVRNSNGQVVQRTLRDKKLLCSEAAMKARLEALMIEQEGRCAITGLPLHVDGQDNLDFDMLASVDRIDSHGHYEPDNVQIVCRFVNFWKCAQDNGKFVELLERVVDHRFERDRRDRATDG
;
A
#
# COMPACT_ATOMS: atom_id res chain seq x y z
N MET A 1 25.34 -13.92 -11.55
CA MET A 1 24.18 -14.85 -11.67
C MET A 1 23.36 -14.62 -10.42
N THR A 2 22.09 -14.23 -10.54
CA THR A 2 21.20 -14.19 -9.36
C THR A 2 21.15 -15.57 -8.73
N GLY A 3 21.00 -15.65 -7.42
CA GLY A 3 20.81 -16.91 -6.70
C GLY A 3 19.54 -17.65 -7.11
N GLU A 4 19.01 -18.47 -6.21
CA GLU A 4 17.73 -19.15 -6.39
C GLU A 4 16.57 -18.14 -6.54
N ILE A 5 15.48 -18.60 -7.16
CA ILE A 5 14.22 -17.86 -7.23
C ILE A 5 13.23 -18.53 -6.28
N LEU A 6 12.81 -17.76 -5.28
CA LEU A 6 12.04 -18.21 -4.14
C LEU A 6 10.73 -17.44 -4.06
N ILE A 7 9.66 -18.12 -3.67
CA ILE A 7 8.36 -17.53 -3.44
C ILE A 7 8.06 -17.69 -1.96
N ALA A 8 7.79 -16.58 -1.27
CA ALA A 8 7.48 -16.58 0.16
C ALA A 8 6.01 -16.22 0.41
N MET A 9 5.37 -16.96 1.30
CA MET A 9 4.21 -16.55 2.07
C MET A 9 4.67 -16.38 3.51
N THR A 10 4.57 -15.16 4.03
CA THR A 10 5.21 -14.80 5.31
C THR A 10 4.20 -14.99 6.45
N GLY A 11 4.03 -16.24 6.87
CA GLY A 11 3.09 -16.65 7.92
C GLY A 11 2.01 -17.63 7.44
N ASP A 12 1.17 -18.09 8.36
CA ASP A 12 0.05 -19.01 8.05
C ASP A 12 -1.06 -18.28 7.28
N ASP A 13 -1.30 -17.00 7.60
CA ASP A 13 -2.28 -16.11 6.97
C ASP A 13 -1.62 -14.86 6.36
N ASN A 14 -0.31 -14.94 6.08
CA ASN A 14 0.52 -13.83 5.60
C ASN A 14 0.67 -12.68 6.61
N GLU A 15 0.55 -12.98 7.90
CA GLU A 15 0.52 -12.00 8.99
C GLU A 15 1.82 -11.20 9.14
N LEU A 16 2.97 -11.74 8.71
CA LEU A 16 4.26 -11.03 8.77
C LEU A 16 4.48 -10.10 7.57
N TRP A 17 3.61 -10.12 6.56
CA TRP A 17 3.85 -9.34 5.35
C TRP A 17 3.98 -7.82 5.57
N PRO A 18 3.14 -7.16 6.40
CA PRO A 18 3.30 -5.72 6.67
C PRO A 18 4.69 -5.39 7.22
N VAL A 19 5.21 -6.22 8.13
CA VAL A 19 6.55 -6.08 8.72
C VAL A 19 7.63 -6.31 7.67
N CYS A 20 7.48 -7.35 6.84
CA CYS A 20 8.40 -7.65 5.74
C CYS A 20 8.50 -6.50 4.73
N LEU A 21 7.36 -5.92 4.37
CA LEU A 21 7.27 -4.81 3.42
C LEU A 21 7.90 -3.53 3.98
N GLU A 22 7.58 -3.17 5.22
CA GLU A 22 8.09 -1.95 5.86
C GLU A 22 9.60 -2.02 6.14
N ARG A 23 10.08 -3.14 6.67
CA ARG A 23 11.47 -3.28 7.13
C ARG A 23 12.45 -3.77 6.07
N GLY A 24 11.97 -4.18 4.89
CA GLY A 24 12.83 -4.81 3.88
C GLY A 24 13.40 -6.13 4.36
N VAL A 25 12.54 -7.04 4.83
CA VAL A 25 12.94 -8.38 5.24
C VAL A 25 12.04 -9.44 4.60
N VAL A 26 12.51 -10.67 4.48
CA VAL A 26 11.68 -11.86 4.27
C VAL A 26 11.70 -12.70 5.55
N ALA A 27 10.54 -13.11 6.06
CA ALA A 27 10.46 -13.73 7.38
C ALA A 27 9.47 -14.89 7.46
N LEU A 28 9.73 -15.80 8.40
CA LEU A 28 8.81 -16.86 8.83
C LEU A 28 8.76 -16.94 10.36
N GLY A 29 7.56 -17.22 10.86
CA GLY A 29 7.31 -17.41 12.29
C GLY A 29 7.36 -18.87 12.73
N TYR A 30 7.83 -19.08 13.95
CA TYR A 30 7.94 -20.38 14.62
C TYR A 30 7.57 -20.26 16.09
N GLY A 31 6.89 -21.27 16.64
CA GLY A 31 6.77 -21.38 18.11
C GLY A 31 8.15 -21.53 18.74
N ARG A 32 8.35 -20.97 19.94
CA ARG A 32 9.66 -20.94 20.62
C ARG A 32 10.38 -22.31 20.69
N PRO A 33 9.72 -23.44 21.05
CA PRO A 33 10.41 -24.74 21.08
C PRO A 33 10.93 -25.19 19.70
N TYR A 34 10.16 -24.90 18.63
CA TYR A 34 10.59 -25.19 17.26
C TYR A 34 11.76 -24.30 16.85
N PHE A 35 11.72 -23.02 17.22
CA PHE A 35 12.82 -22.08 16.98
C PHE A 35 14.11 -22.52 17.68
N ASP A 36 14.05 -22.95 18.93
CA ASP A 36 15.23 -23.38 19.69
C ASP A 36 15.90 -24.62 19.05
N ALA A 37 15.09 -25.57 18.58
CA ALA A 37 15.57 -26.73 17.81
C ALA A 37 16.21 -26.30 16.46
N LEU A 38 15.62 -25.32 15.77
CA LEU A 38 16.20 -24.77 14.54
C LEU A 38 17.54 -24.08 14.82
N ARG A 39 17.60 -23.26 15.87
CA ARG A 39 18.78 -22.45 16.22
C ARG A 39 19.98 -23.33 16.61
N SER A 40 19.72 -24.48 17.22
CA SER A 40 20.73 -25.48 17.59
C SER A 40 21.10 -26.45 16.47
N GLY A 41 20.39 -26.42 15.33
CA GLY A 41 20.60 -27.38 14.24
C GLY A 41 20.05 -28.78 14.51
N ASP A 42 19.25 -28.96 15.59
CA ASP A 42 18.78 -30.27 16.05
C ASP A 42 17.50 -30.69 15.31
N ARG A 43 17.70 -31.35 14.16
CA ARG A 43 16.60 -31.91 13.34
C ARG A 43 15.79 -32.97 14.10
N ASP A 44 16.40 -33.73 15.00
CA ASP A 44 15.71 -34.79 15.75
C ASP A 44 14.84 -34.20 16.87
N ALA A 45 15.28 -33.13 17.54
CA ALA A 45 14.42 -32.36 18.44
C ALA A 45 13.24 -31.74 17.70
N PHE A 46 13.48 -31.13 16.52
CA PHE A 46 12.39 -30.56 15.73
C PHE A 46 11.36 -31.63 15.32
N PHE A 47 11.84 -32.81 14.93
CA PHE A 47 10.98 -33.94 14.58
C PHE A 47 10.18 -34.47 15.77
N ARG A 48 10.78 -34.59 16.96
CA ARG A 48 10.07 -34.98 18.20
C ARG A 48 8.93 -34.02 18.54
N LEU A 49 9.18 -32.71 18.44
CA LEU A 49 8.14 -31.69 18.65
C LEU A 49 6.97 -31.85 17.67
N GLN A 50 7.26 -32.15 16.39
CA GLN A 50 6.21 -32.44 15.42
C GLN A 50 5.45 -33.74 15.76
N LEU A 51 6.14 -34.76 16.25
CA LEU A 51 5.54 -36.03 16.65
C LEU A 51 4.52 -35.85 17.77
N ASP A 52 4.89 -35.08 18.81
CA ASP A 52 4.03 -34.80 19.96
C ASP A 52 2.82 -33.94 19.59
N ALA A 53 2.96 -33.06 18.59
CA ALA A 53 1.90 -32.17 18.14
C ALA A 53 0.86 -32.85 17.21
N HIS A 54 1.15 -34.02 16.63
CA HIS A 54 0.23 -34.70 15.71
C HIS A 54 -0.69 -35.72 16.40
N PRO A 55 -1.93 -35.93 15.91
CA PRO A 55 -2.83 -36.93 16.46
C PRO A 55 -2.26 -38.34 16.39
N ARG A 56 -2.56 -39.15 17.43
CA ARG A 56 -2.23 -40.58 17.46
C ARG A 56 -2.79 -41.29 16.22
N GLY A 57 -1.95 -42.07 15.54
CA GLY A 57 -2.30 -42.78 14.30
C GLY A 57 -1.80 -42.12 13.02
N THR A 58 -1.24 -40.91 13.09
CA THR A 58 -0.56 -40.30 11.93
C THR A 58 0.73 -41.06 11.62
N ALA A 59 0.94 -41.44 10.35
CA ALA A 59 2.14 -42.18 9.95
C ALA A 59 3.42 -41.35 10.18
N GLU A 60 4.41 -41.95 10.86
CA GLU A 60 5.66 -41.28 11.23
C GLU A 60 6.39 -40.69 10.01
N SER A 61 6.38 -41.39 8.87
CA SER A 61 6.99 -40.93 7.63
C SER A 61 6.40 -39.60 7.12
N VAL A 62 5.10 -39.36 7.35
CA VAL A 62 4.42 -38.11 7.00
C VAL A 62 4.87 -36.98 7.92
N ILE A 63 4.92 -37.25 9.23
CA ILE A 63 5.39 -36.28 10.24
C ILE A 63 6.86 -35.91 9.96
N ARG A 64 7.70 -36.89 9.68
CA ARG A 64 9.12 -36.70 9.37
C ARG A 64 9.31 -35.84 8.15
N ARG A 65 8.55 -36.11 7.08
CA ARG A 65 8.56 -35.28 5.86
C ARG A 65 8.17 -33.83 6.17
N LYS A 66 7.13 -33.61 6.98
CA LYS A 66 6.69 -32.26 7.38
C LYS A 66 7.74 -31.53 8.23
N ALA A 67 8.36 -32.23 9.18
CA ALA A 67 9.45 -31.70 10.00
C ALA A 67 10.63 -31.24 9.13
N THR A 68 11.10 -32.10 8.22
CA THR A 68 12.17 -31.76 7.27
C THR A 68 11.82 -30.55 6.42
N ILE A 69 10.60 -30.49 5.87
CA ILE A 69 10.16 -29.37 5.04
C ILE A 69 10.23 -28.05 5.81
N TRP A 70 9.67 -28.00 7.03
CA TRP A 70 9.67 -26.76 7.82
C TRP A 70 11.07 -26.36 8.27
N PHE A 71 11.89 -27.33 8.65
CA PHE A 71 13.29 -27.08 8.98
C PHE A 71 14.05 -26.47 7.78
N ASP A 72 13.94 -27.10 6.61
CA ASP A 72 14.63 -26.63 5.41
C ASP A 72 14.14 -25.25 4.93
N ARG A 73 12.90 -24.86 5.23
CA ARG A 73 12.39 -23.51 4.92
C ARG A 73 13.05 -22.44 5.78
N ALA A 74 13.16 -22.68 7.08
CA ALA A 74 13.88 -21.78 7.99
C ALA A 74 15.34 -21.64 7.58
N THR A 75 16.02 -22.76 7.33
CA THR A 75 17.41 -22.78 6.86
C THR A 75 17.56 -22.00 5.56
N ARG A 76 16.65 -22.19 4.60
CA ARG A 76 16.71 -21.48 3.32
C ARG A 76 16.55 -19.96 3.45
N ILE A 77 15.69 -19.47 4.34
CA ILE A 77 15.61 -18.03 4.61
C ILE A 77 16.92 -17.54 5.21
N ALA A 78 17.39 -18.21 6.27
CA ALA A 78 18.60 -17.83 6.99
C ALA A 78 19.85 -17.77 6.12
N GLU A 79 20.00 -18.75 5.21
CA GLU A 79 21.17 -18.90 4.36
C GLU A 79 21.08 -18.17 3.02
N SER A 80 19.92 -17.59 2.66
CA SER A 80 19.72 -16.96 1.35
C SER A 80 20.69 -15.80 1.09
N ARG A 81 21.29 -15.75 -0.10
CA ARG A 81 22.26 -14.72 -0.53
C ARG A 81 22.10 -14.47 -2.02
N ASP A 82 21.87 -13.20 -2.39
CA ASP A 82 21.57 -12.80 -3.77
C ASP A 82 20.39 -13.57 -4.42
N ASP A 83 19.55 -14.21 -3.60
CA ASP A 83 18.36 -14.93 -4.03
C ASP A 83 17.22 -13.95 -4.34
N LEU A 84 16.48 -14.22 -5.42
CA LEU A 84 15.31 -13.44 -5.79
C LEU A 84 14.07 -13.97 -5.07
N TRP A 85 13.55 -13.16 -4.18
CA TRP A 85 12.31 -13.42 -3.46
C TRP A 85 11.13 -12.80 -4.17
N LEU A 86 10.03 -13.55 -4.27
CA LEU A 86 8.74 -13.12 -4.78
C LEU A 86 7.69 -13.25 -3.68
N HIS A 87 6.84 -12.26 -3.56
CA HIS A 87 5.71 -12.29 -2.65
C HIS A 87 4.46 -11.79 -3.38
N ARG A 88 3.36 -12.54 -3.28
CA ARG A 88 2.07 -12.13 -3.83
C ARG A 88 1.12 -11.77 -2.72
N THR A 89 0.54 -10.58 -2.80
CA THR A 89 -0.58 -10.17 -1.97
C THR A 89 -1.65 -9.48 -2.82
N ALA A 90 -2.91 -9.82 -2.59
CA ALA A 90 -4.06 -9.33 -3.37
C ALA A 90 -3.82 -9.44 -4.90
N THR A 91 -3.74 -8.29 -5.57
CA THR A 91 -3.53 -8.14 -7.01
C THR A 91 -2.10 -7.79 -7.40
N ASP A 92 -1.17 -7.76 -6.46
CA ASP A 92 0.20 -7.30 -6.68
C ASP A 92 1.22 -8.44 -6.50
N LEU A 93 2.29 -8.38 -7.29
CA LEU A 93 3.48 -9.20 -7.12
C LEU A 93 4.64 -8.28 -6.71
N TYR A 94 5.24 -8.58 -5.57
CA TYR A 94 6.42 -7.93 -5.03
C TYR A 94 7.65 -8.79 -5.26
N TRP A 95 8.80 -8.16 -5.40
CA TRP A 95 10.09 -8.85 -5.46
C TRP A 95 11.17 -8.11 -4.67
N ALA A 96 12.16 -8.86 -4.21
CA ALA A 96 13.34 -8.35 -3.50
C ALA A 96 14.53 -9.30 -3.68
N LEU A 97 15.75 -8.83 -3.42
CA LEU A 97 16.96 -9.66 -3.39
C LEU A 97 17.44 -9.81 -1.94
N SER A 98 17.78 -11.02 -1.51
CA SER A 98 18.39 -11.24 -0.20
C SER A 98 19.79 -10.66 -0.13
N GLU A 99 20.08 -9.94 0.95
CA GLU A 99 21.41 -9.38 1.20
C GLU A 99 22.38 -10.44 1.75
N ASP A 100 23.68 -10.23 1.57
CA ASP A 100 24.71 -11.07 2.19
C ASP A 100 24.96 -10.65 3.65
N THR A 101 23.91 -10.72 4.46
CA THR A 101 23.91 -10.34 5.89
C THR A 101 23.41 -11.48 6.77
N GLU A 102 23.77 -11.49 8.04
CA GLU A 102 23.26 -12.50 8.98
C GLU A 102 21.74 -12.36 9.17
N PRO A 103 21.00 -13.47 9.37
CA PRO A 103 19.58 -13.42 9.68
C PRO A 103 19.33 -12.80 11.07
N LEU A 104 18.19 -12.14 11.19
CA LEU A 104 17.67 -11.57 12.41
C LEU A 104 16.72 -12.58 13.08
N PHE A 105 16.76 -12.60 14.41
CA PHE A 105 15.91 -13.44 15.23
C PHE A 105 15.22 -12.57 16.28
N GLU A 106 13.90 -12.49 16.21
CA GLU A 106 13.12 -11.56 17.05
C GLU A 106 11.84 -12.22 17.53
N GLU A 107 11.34 -11.78 18.69
CA GLU A 107 10.07 -12.24 19.23
C GLU A 107 8.92 -11.39 18.69
N TYR A 108 7.81 -12.04 18.33
CA TYR A 108 6.57 -11.40 17.91
C TYR A 108 5.38 -12.26 18.34
N ASP A 109 4.35 -11.66 18.93
CA ASP A 109 3.10 -12.35 19.30
C ASP A 109 3.30 -13.71 20.03
N GLY A 110 4.29 -13.78 20.95
CA GLY A 110 4.64 -15.00 21.69
C GLY A 110 5.34 -16.10 20.86
N LYS A 111 5.70 -15.80 19.60
CA LYS A 111 6.46 -16.64 18.67
C LYS A 111 7.82 -16.00 18.38
N MET A 112 8.68 -16.74 17.71
CA MET A 112 9.97 -16.26 17.19
C MET A 112 9.89 -16.13 15.68
N MET A 113 10.35 -15.03 15.11
CA MET A 113 10.57 -14.89 13.68
C MET A 113 12.03 -15.10 13.31
N ILE A 114 12.24 -15.77 12.18
CA ILE A 114 13.51 -15.80 11.46
C ILE A 114 13.33 -14.86 10.28
N ALA A 115 14.10 -13.78 10.25
CA ALA A 115 14.02 -12.77 9.20
C ALA A 115 15.37 -12.62 8.51
N LYS A 116 15.36 -12.53 7.18
CA LYS A 116 16.54 -12.23 6.38
C LYS A 116 16.39 -10.84 5.76
N PRO A 117 17.37 -9.94 5.92
CA PRO A 117 17.37 -8.66 5.21
C PRO A 117 17.34 -8.84 3.69
N VAL A 118 16.51 -8.04 3.03
CA VAL A 118 16.38 -7.99 1.58
C VAL A 118 16.36 -6.53 1.12
N THR A 119 16.65 -6.28 -0.16
CA THR A 119 16.41 -4.97 -0.76
C THR A 119 14.95 -4.55 -0.56
N PRO A 120 14.62 -3.23 -0.50
CA PRO A 120 13.24 -2.78 -0.39
C PRO A 120 12.34 -3.47 -1.41
N TRP A 121 11.22 -4.04 -0.94
CA TRP A 121 10.31 -4.80 -1.78
C TRP A 121 9.74 -3.93 -2.90
N ALA A 122 9.99 -4.33 -4.14
CA ALA A 122 9.55 -3.61 -5.32
C ALA A 122 8.31 -4.26 -5.93
N ARG A 123 7.29 -3.45 -6.21
CA ARG A 123 6.09 -3.86 -6.98
C ARG A 123 6.18 -3.55 -8.48
N ARG A 124 7.37 -3.20 -8.95
CA ARG A 124 7.66 -2.81 -10.33
C ARG A 124 8.88 -3.55 -10.82
N ASN A 125 8.91 -3.88 -12.11
CA ASN A 125 10.14 -4.35 -12.72
C ASN A 125 11.19 -3.23 -12.79
N ARG A 126 12.43 -3.58 -13.20
CA ARG A 126 13.55 -2.63 -13.30
C ARG A 126 13.36 -1.53 -14.34
N LYS A 127 12.36 -1.66 -15.23
CA LYS A 127 11.93 -0.62 -16.18
C LYS A 127 10.70 0.15 -15.70
N THR A 128 10.39 0.09 -14.40
CA THR A 128 9.30 0.82 -13.72
C THR A 128 7.87 0.35 -14.04
N VAL A 129 7.70 -0.73 -14.81
CA VAL A 129 6.39 -1.30 -15.12
C VAL A 129 5.83 -2.04 -13.90
N ALA A 130 4.58 -1.76 -13.53
CA ALA A 130 3.93 -2.38 -12.38
C ALA A 130 3.75 -3.89 -12.58
N LEU A 131 4.00 -4.69 -11.55
CA LEU A 131 3.84 -6.13 -11.56
C LEU A 131 2.49 -6.50 -10.95
N THR A 132 1.43 -6.39 -11.74
CA THR A 132 0.08 -6.80 -11.30
C THR A 132 -0.16 -8.27 -11.60
N TRP A 133 -0.88 -8.95 -10.72
CA TRP A 133 -1.24 -10.36 -10.91
C TRP A 133 -2.00 -10.58 -12.22
N ASN A 134 -2.87 -9.63 -12.61
CA ASN A 134 -3.72 -9.73 -13.79
C ASN A 134 -2.99 -9.52 -15.13
N SER A 135 -1.80 -8.94 -15.10
CA SER A 135 -0.95 -8.78 -16.29
C SER A 135 0.10 -9.89 -16.44
N ILE A 136 0.31 -10.71 -15.40
CA ILE A 136 1.15 -11.89 -15.49
C ILE A 136 0.43 -12.98 -16.29
N HIS A 137 1.13 -13.68 -17.18
CA HIS A 137 0.53 -14.72 -17.99
C HIS A 137 -0.06 -15.85 -17.13
N PRO A 138 -1.28 -16.38 -17.42
CA PRO A 138 -1.90 -17.43 -16.60
C PRO A 138 -1.00 -18.66 -16.39
N LYS A 139 -0.24 -19.06 -17.41
CA LYS A 139 0.75 -20.14 -17.29
C LYS A 139 1.86 -19.83 -16.27
N ALA A 140 2.33 -18.59 -16.17
CA ALA A 140 3.31 -18.20 -15.16
C ALA A 140 2.68 -18.12 -13.77
N ARG A 141 1.42 -17.68 -13.67
CA ARG A 141 0.66 -17.68 -12.41
C ARG A 141 0.55 -19.09 -11.81
N ASP A 142 0.47 -20.13 -12.63
CA ASP A 142 0.45 -21.52 -12.15
C ASP A 142 1.73 -21.88 -11.37
N TYR A 143 2.87 -21.24 -11.68
CA TYR A 143 4.14 -21.43 -10.96
C TYR A 143 4.32 -20.46 -9.80
N LEU A 144 3.67 -19.31 -9.87
CA LEU A 144 3.75 -18.26 -8.86
C LEU A 144 2.70 -18.42 -7.74
N THR A 145 1.70 -19.27 -7.96
CA THR A 145 0.69 -19.60 -6.96
C THR A 145 1.22 -20.73 -6.08
N THR A 146 1.48 -20.42 -4.82
CA THR A 146 1.90 -21.41 -3.82
C THR A 146 0.93 -21.41 -2.65
N GLN A 147 0.65 -22.59 -2.09
CA GLN A 147 0.01 -22.76 -0.77
C GLN A 147 1.06 -23.07 0.31
N GLN A 148 2.33 -22.91 -0.02
CA GLN A 148 3.47 -23.22 0.84
C GLN A 148 4.17 -21.95 1.29
N ALA A 149 4.58 -21.94 2.56
CA ALA A 149 5.29 -20.83 3.21
C ALA A 149 6.55 -20.38 2.43
N VAL A 150 7.38 -21.31 1.95
CA VAL A 150 8.49 -21.01 1.03
C VAL A 150 8.58 -22.07 -0.04
N PHE A 151 8.64 -21.64 -1.30
CA PHE A 151 8.71 -22.48 -2.49
C PHE A 151 9.87 -22.08 -3.39
N ARG A 152 10.62 -23.06 -3.89
CA ARG A 152 11.70 -22.83 -4.87
C ARG A 152 11.20 -23.09 -6.28
N VAL A 153 11.36 -22.11 -7.16
CA VAL A 153 11.06 -22.26 -8.58
C VAL A 153 12.13 -23.15 -9.22
N ALA A 154 11.85 -24.43 -9.41
CA ALA A 154 12.82 -25.39 -9.96
C ALA A 154 12.92 -25.37 -11.49
N ASP A 155 11.83 -25.02 -12.18
CA ASP A 155 11.77 -25.08 -13.65
C ASP A 155 12.68 -24.01 -14.29
N PRO A 156 13.68 -24.41 -15.12
CA PRO A 156 14.61 -23.46 -15.72
C PRO A 156 13.97 -22.44 -16.67
N LYS A 157 12.92 -22.83 -17.40
CA LYS A 157 12.21 -21.93 -18.32
C LYS A 157 11.45 -20.88 -17.52
N MET A 158 10.85 -21.27 -16.40
CA MET A 158 10.17 -20.36 -15.49
C MET A 158 11.15 -19.42 -14.80
N LYS A 159 12.34 -19.90 -14.39
CA LYS A 159 13.38 -19.02 -13.84
C LYS A 159 13.73 -17.90 -14.81
N GLN A 160 13.98 -18.24 -16.07
CA GLN A 160 14.27 -17.25 -17.11
C GLN A 160 13.08 -16.31 -17.39
N TYR A 161 11.85 -16.82 -17.31
CA TYR A 161 10.64 -16.00 -17.49
C TYR A 161 10.52 -14.95 -16.38
N ILE A 162 10.69 -15.38 -15.13
CA ILE A 162 10.64 -14.49 -13.96
C ILE A 162 11.76 -13.45 -14.04
N GLN A 163 12.97 -13.85 -14.40
CA GLN A 163 14.08 -12.92 -14.60
C GLN A 163 13.73 -11.85 -15.65
N ALA A 164 13.27 -12.27 -16.83
CA ALA A 164 12.85 -11.32 -17.87
C ALA A 164 11.69 -10.42 -17.41
N LEU A 165 10.74 -10.95 -16.64
CA LEU A 165 9.62 -10.20 -16.07
C LEU A 165 10.13 -9.09 -15.12
N ILE A 166 11.08 -9.42 -14.23
CA ILE A 166 11.68 -8.48 -13.28
C ILE A 166 12.64 -7.50 -13.95
N GLU A 167 13.36 -7.91 -15.00
CA GLU A 167 14.25 -7.04 -15.76
C GLU A 167 13.50 -6.12 -16.74
N GLY A 168 12.22 -6.41 -17.03
CA GLY A 168 11.46 -5.74 -18.08
C GLY A 168 11.93 -6.09 -19.49
N GLY A 169 12.43 -7.32 -19.67
CA GLY A 169 12.73 -7.91 -20.97
C GLY A 169 11.47 -8.31 -21.74
N SER A 170 11.63 -8.60 -23.03
CA SER A 170 10.52 -9.16 -23.84
C SER A 170 10.13 -10.55 -23.33
N LEU A 171 8.82 -10.79 -23.25
CA LEU A 171 8.24 -12.07 -22.83
C LEU A 171 7.63 -12.86 -24.00
N GLU A 172 7.68 -12.30 -25.22
CA GLU A 172 7.03 -12.84 -26.42
C GLU A 172 7.42 -14.30 -26.69
N ARG A 173 8.70 -14.65 -26.52
CA ARG A 173 9.20 -16.01 -26.76
C ARG A 173 8.47 -17.10 -25.95
N TRP A 174 7.90 -16.76 -24.80
CA TRP A 174 7.08 -17.69 -24.01
C TRP A 174 5.60 -17.56 -24.36
N HIS A 175 5.11 -16.34 -24.60
CA HIS A 175 3.70 -16.09 -24.92
C HIS A 175 3.30 -16.68 -26.27
N GLU A 176 4.26 -16.81 -27.19
CA GLU A 176 4.05 -17.43 -28.50
C GLU A 176 4.00 -18.98 -28.46
N LEU A 177 4.31 -19.62 -27.33
CA LEU A 177 4.29 -21.08 -27.22
C LEU A 177 2.84 -21.62 -27.30
N PRO A 178 2.59 -22.72 -28.03
CA PRO A 178 1.23 -23.25 -28.20
C PRO A 178 0.49 -23.55 -26.89
N ASP A 179 1.19 -24.10 -25.90
CA ASP A 179 0.60 -24.43 -24.60
C ASP A 179 0.34 -23.18 -23.73
N TRP A 180 1.08 -22.08 -23.96
CA TRP A 180 0.83 -20.78 -23.32
C TRP A 180 -0.38 -20.09 -23.94
N LYS A 181 -0.46 -20.01 -25.27
CA LYS A 181 -1.63 -19.48 -26.00
C LYS A 181 -2.92 -20.20 -25.63
N SER A 182 -2.87 -21.53 -25.61
CA SER A 182 -3.99 -22.36 -25.17
C SER A 182 -4.37 -22.07 -23.70
N ARG A 183 -3.38 -21.96 -22.81
CA ARG A 183 -3.62 -21.63 -21.38
C ARG A 183 -4.18 -20.21 -21.18
N LEU A 184 -3.82 -19.25 -22.03
CA LEU A 184 -4.41 -17.91 -22.04
C LEU A 184 -5.88 -17.94 -22.47
N GLY A 185 -6.24 -18.86 -23.37
CA GLY A 185 -7.55 -18.95 -23.99
C GLY A 185 -7.68 -18.01 -25.19
N GLU A 186 -6.59 -17.81 -25.95
CA GLU A 186 -6.55 -16.95 -27.14
C GLU A 186 -7.55 -17.41 -28.20
N GLU A 187 -7.74 -18.73 -28.35
CA GLU A 187 -8.78 -19.36 -29.18
C GLU A 187 -10.22 -18.92 -28.81
N LYS A 188 -10.41 -18.40 -27.59
CA LYS A 188 -11.67 -17.86 -27.07
C LYS A 188 -11.68 -16.32 -27.04
N GLY A 189 -10.75 -15.68 -27.76
CA GLY A 189 -10.62 -14.23 -27.86
C GLY A 189 -10.01 -13.55 -26.63
N LYS A 190 -9.39 -14.30 -25.71
CA LYS A 190 -8.74 -13.71 -24.53
C LYS A 190 -7.35 -13.18 -24.89
N THR A 191 -7.08 -11.94 -24.51
CA THR A 191 -5.74 -11.34 -24.59
C THR A 191 -5.15 -11.16 -23.20
N LEU A 192 -3.82 -11.12 -23.12
CA LEU A 192 -3.14 -10.77 -21.88
C LEU A 192 -3.41 -9.29 -21.60
N GLY A 193 -3.85 -8.96 -20.38
CA GLY A 193 -3.94 -7.56 -19.97
C GLY A 193 -2.56 -6.93 -20.12
N SER A 194 -2.44 -5.91 -20.97
CA SER A 194 -1.19 -5.18 -21.11
C SER A 194 -0.79 -4.67 -19.73
N ASN A 195 0.50 -4.79 -19.40
CA ASN A 195 1.08 -3.98 -18.34
C ASN A 195 1.09 -2.53 -18.84
N VAL A 196 -0.09 -1.95 -18.81
CA VAL A 196 -0.37 -0.58 -19.12
C VAL A 196 0.51 0.28 -18.22
N GLU A 197 1.35 1.13 -18.82
CA GLU A 197 2.01 2.19 -18.05
C GLU A 197 0.94 2.95 -17.25
N LEU A 198 1.23 3.31 -16.00
CA LEU A 198 0.25 3.99 -15.12
C LEU A 198 -0.45 5.18 -15.77
N SER A 199 0.18 5.82 -16.74
CA SER A 199 -0.42 6.81 -17.62
C SER A 199 -1.73 6.32 -18.22
N GLU A 200 -1.80 5.13 -18.80
CA GLU A 200 -3.00 4.64 -19.48
C GLU A 200 -4.08 4.11 -18.51
N PHE A 201 -3.74 3.63 -17.31
CA PHE A 201 -4.73 3.40 -16.24
C PHE A 201 -5.33 4.71 -15.72
N VAL A 202 -4.49 5.73 -15.52
CA VAL A 202 -4.93 7.07 -15.10
C VAL A 202 -5.79 7.70 -16.20
N LEU A 203 -5.39 7.61 -17.47
CA LEU A 203 -6.14 8.07 -18.63
C LEU A 203 -7.47 7.31 -18.76
N THR A 204 -7.48 5.99 -18.55
CA THR A 204 -8.71 5.19 -18.59
C THR A 204 -9.68 5.63 -17.49
N ARG A 205 -9.21 5.78 -16.25
CA ARG A 205 -10.03 6.29 -15.14
C ARG A 205 -10.56 7.70 -15.46
N MET A 206 -9.70 8.62 -15.90
CA MET A 206 -10.10 9.99 -16.24
C MET A 206 -11.13 9.97 -17.37
N MET A 207 -10.96 9.14 -18.40
CA MET A 207 -11.90 9.01 -19.50
C MET A 207 -13.24 8.42 -19.06
N MET A 208 -13.25 7.48 -18.10
CA MET A 208 -14.49 6.98 -17.50
C MET A 208 -15.23 8.08 -16.73
N THR A 209 -14.52 8.85 -15.89
CA THR A 209 -15.12 10.01 -15.18
C THR A 209 -15.66 11.05 -16.15
N ILE A 210 -14.95 11.34 -17.24
CA ILE A 210 -15.43 12.25 -18.29
C ILE A 210 -16.71 11.72 -18.94
N ARG A 211 -16.72 10.45 -19.36
CA ARG A 211 -17.91 9.82 -19.97
C ARG A 211 -19.11 9.84 -19.04
N ASP A 212 -18.90 9.53 -17.76
CA ASP A 212 -19.96 9.57 -16.75
C ASP A 212 -20.46 11.00 -16.52
N THR A 213 -19.55 11.97 -16.43
CA THR A 213 -19.92 13.38 -16.29
C THR A 213 -20.73 13.86 -17.49
N VAL A 214 -20.30 13.56 -18.72
CA VAL A 214 -21.00 13.93 -19.96
C VAL A 214 -22.37 13.29 -20.05
N ARG A 215 -22.47 11.98 -19.76
CA ARG A 215 -23.74 11.25 -19.77
C ARG A 215 -24.74 11.82 -18.76
N ASN A 216 -24.26 12.23 -17.59
CA ASN A 216 -25.11 12.68 -16.48
C ASN A 216 -25.34 14.20 -16.47
N SER A 217 -24.57 14.99 -17.22
CA SER A 217 -24.67 16.46 -17.30
C SER A 217 -25.41 16.90 -18.56
N ASN A 218 -26.57 16.29 -18.84
CA ASN A 218 -27.41 16.55 -20.01
C ASN A 218 -28.36 17.75 -19.84
N GLY A 219 -28.08 18.66 -18.91
CA GLY A 219 -28.93 19.82 -18.61
C GLY A 219 -30.15 19.51 -17.74
N GLN A 220 -30.24 18.32 -17.14
CA GLN A 220 -31.32 17.97 -16.21
C GLN A 220 -31.34 18.85 -14.95
N VAL A 221 -32.55 19.17 -14.50
CA VAL A 221 -32.78 19.81 -13.20
C VAL A 221 -32.80 18.71 -12.13
N VAL A 222 -31.76 18.67 -11.29
CA VAL A 222 -31.65 17.68 -10.20
C VAL A 222 -32.19 18.28 -8.91
N GLN A 223 -33.20 17.64 -8.30
CA GLN A 223 -33.62 17.96 -6.94
C GLN A 223 -32.55 17.46 -5.97
N ARG A 224 -31.89 18.39 -5.26
CA ARG A 224 -30.88 18.08 -4.26
C ARG A 224 -31.49 18.11 -2.87
N THR A 225 -31.32 17.04 -2.10
CA THR A 225 -31.59 17.05 -0.66
C THR A 225 -30.59 17.97 0.03
N LEU A 226 -31.07 19.05 0.64
CA LEU A 226 -30.26 19.91 1.49
C LEU A 226 -30.05 19.20 2.84
N ARG A 227 -28.80 19.23 3.34
CA ARG A 227 -28.51 18.70 4.68
C ARG A 227 -29.27 19.51 5.72
N ASP A 228 -29.92 18.85 6.66
CA ASP A 228 -30.55 19.49 7.81
C ASP A 228 -29.46 20.10 8.71
N LYS A 229 -29.39 21.42 8.76
CA LYS A 229 -28.42 22.17 9.56
C LYS A 229 -29.20 22.97 10.59
N LYS A 230 -29.07 22.58 11.86
CA LYS A 230 -29.71 23.26 12.99
C LYS A 230 -28.70 24.11 13.75
N LEU A 231 -29.20 25.18 14.35
CA LEU A 231 -28.50 25.91 15.39
C LEU A 231 -28.95 25.31 16.73
N LEU A 232 -28.05 24.63 17.45
CA LEU A 232 -28.37 23.93 18.70
C LEU A 232 -27.94 24.73 19.93
N CYS A 233 -28.12 26.05 19.86
CA CYS A 233 -28.06 26.97 20.97
C CYS A 233 -28.89 28.22 20.65
N SER A 234 -29.02 29.16 21.59
CA SER A 234 -29.61 30.46 21.26
C SER A 234 -28.68 31.28 20.37
N GLU A 235 -29.24 32.19 19.58
CA GLU A 235 -28.45 33.14 18.77
C GLU A 235 -27.50 33.98 19.64
N ALA A 236 -27.95 34.39 20.83
CA ALA A 236 -27.12 35.12 21.78
C ALA A 236 -25.91 34.28 22.25
N ALA A 237 -26.11 32.99 22.54
CA ALA A 237 -25.02 32.10 22.91
C ALA A 237 -24.04 31.86 21.75
N MET A 238 -24.56 31.69 20.52
CA MET A 238 -23.72 31.54 19.33
C MET A 238 -22.90 32.81 19.07
N LYS A 239 -23.53 33.99 19.15
CA LYS A 239 -22.85 35.27 18.98
C LYS A 239 -21.75 35.44 20.01
N ALA A 240 -22.02 35.18 21.29
CA ALA A 240 -21.01 35.24 22.35
C ALA A 240 -19.84 34.26 22.08
N ARG A 241 -20.13 33.06 21.56
CA ARG A 241 -19.07 32.11 21.16
C ARG A 241 -18.25 32.63 19.98
N LEU A 242 -18.88 33.20 18.96
CA LEU A 242 -18.16 33.77 17.81
C LEU A 242 -17.29 34.98 18.22
N GLU A 243 -17.78 35.82 19.13
CA GLU A 243 -16.99 36.91 19.71
C GLU A 243 -15.78 36.39 20.49
N ALA A 244 -15.97 35.35 21.33
CA ALA A 244 -14.88 34.70 22.04
C ALA A 244 -13.83 34.13 21.07
N LEU A 245 -14.27 33.43 20.01
CA LEU A 245 -13.38 32.87 18.98
C LEU A 245 -12.60 33.95 18.22
N MET A 246 -13.20 35.12 17.92
CA MET A 246 -12.47 36.22 17.27
C MET A 246 -11.30 36.72 18.13
N ILE A 247 -11.48 36.75 19.46
CA ILE A 247 -10.46 37.15 20.43
C ILE A 247 -9.42 36.05 20.58
N GLU A 248 -9.86 34.81 20.85
CA GLU A 248 -8.99 33.64 21.06
C GLU A 248 -8.10 33.34 19.86
N GLN A 249 -8.62 33.53 18.64
CA GLN A 249 -7.88 33.32 17.39
C GLN A 249 -7.05 34.54 16.96
N GLU A 250 -7.09 35.64 17.71
CA GLU A 250 -6.33 36.87 17.43
C GLU A 250 -6.54 37.40 15.99
N GLY A 251 -7.77 37.31 15.48
CA GLY A 251 -8.08 37.72 14.11
C GLY A 251 -7.41 36.86 13.01
N ARG A 252 -7.08 35.60 13.31
CA ARG A 252 -6.50 34.65 12.34
C ARG A 252 -7.44 33.51 12.01
N CYS A 253 -7.31 32.99 10.80
CA CYS A 253 -8.01 31.80 10.34
C CYS A 253 -7.57 30.58 11.15
N ALA A 254 -8.51 29.85 11.76
CA ALA A 254 -8.23 28.69 12.59
C ALA A 254 -7.48 27.56 11.86
N ILE A 255 -7.68 27.44 10.53
CA ILE A 255 -7.10 26.35 9.73
C ILE A 255 -5.74 26.72 9.16
N THR A 256 -5.59 27.94 8.65
CA THR A 256 -4.38 28.33 7.87
C THR A 256 -3.50 29.34 8.60
N GLY A 257 -3.97 29.96 9.69
CA GLY A 257 -3.26 31.03 10.40
C GLY A 257 -3.21 32.37 9.65
N LEU A 258 -3.80 32.46 8.46
CA LEU A 258 -3.87 33.68 7.65
C LEU A 258 -4.68 34.77 8.36
N PRO A 259 -4.35 36.06 8.17
CA PRO A 259 -5.12 37.15 8.75
C PRO A 259 -6.55 37.17 8.21
N LEU A 260 -7.52 37.35 9.10
CA LEU A 260 -8.92 37.54 8.74
C LEU A 260 -9.17 38.99 8.38
N HIS A 261 -10.06 39.20 7.43
CA HIS A 261 -10.63 40.50 7.16
C HIS A 261 -12.00 40.62 7.82
N VAL A 262 -12.34 41.82 8.30
CA VAL A 262 -13.67 42.13 8.86
C VAL A 262 -14.42 43.10 7.96
N ASP A 263 -15.75 43.02 7.97
CA ASP A 263 -16.59 43.93 7.21
C ASP A 263 -16.30 45.40 7.59
N GLY A 264 -16.14 46.24 6.57
CA GLY A 264 -15.91 47.67 6.75
C GLY A 264 -14.47 48.09 7.05
N GLN A 265 -13.50 47.17 7.07
CA GLN A 265 -12.08 47.54 7.13
C GLN A 265 -11.57 48.14 5.81
N ASP A 266 -10.50 48.94 5.88
CA ASP A 266 -9.78 49.42 4.70
C ASP A 266 -9.02 48.27 3.98
N ASN A 267 -8.90 48.37 2.65
CA ASN A 267 -8.27 47.34 1.80
C ASN A 267 -8.89 45.93 1.94
N LEU A 268 -10.21 45.89 2.04
CA LEU A 268 -10.96 44.64 2.18
C LEU A 268 -10.79 43.72 0.95
N ASP A 269 -10.10 42.59 1.17
CA ASP A 269 -10.21 41.40 0.33
C ASP A 269 -11.38 40.51 0.78
N PHE A 270 -12.34 40.29 -0.12
CA PHE A 270 -13.55 39.48 0.14
C PHE A 270 -13.24 38.00 0.38
N ASP A 271 -12.17 37.46 -0.20
CA ASP A 271 -11.79 36.06 -0.01
C ASP A 271 -11.24 35.82 1.41
N MET A 272 -10.67 36.86 2.02
CA MET A 272 -10.09 36.84 3.36
C MET A 272 -11.11 37.15 4.47
N LEU A 273 -12.36 37.51 4.12
CA LEU A 273 -13.41 37.82 5.09
C LEU A 273 -13.61 36.69 6.10
N ALA A 274 -13.81 37.08 7.37
CA ALA A 274 -14.16 36.15 8.43
C ALA A 274 -15.44 35.39 8.10
N SER A 275 -15.38 34.06 8.21
CA SER A 275 -16.47 33.16 7.91
C SER A 275 -16.54 32.06 8.97
N VAL A 276 -17.75 31.66 9.34
CA VAL A 276 -17.96 30.56 10.29
C VAL A 276 -17.93 29.24 9.53
N ASP A 277 -17.02 28.35 9.92
CA ASP A 277 -16.95 26.97 9.46
C ASP A 277 -17.32 26.01 10.59
N ARG A 278 -17.84 24.84 10.22
CA ARG A 278 -18.06 23.75 11.17
C ARG A 278 -16.83 22.85 11.18
N ILE A 279 -16.30 22.62 12.37
CA ILE A 279 -15.13 21.74 12.58
C ILE A 279 -15.48 20.35 12.02
N ASP A 280 -16.58 19.76 12.48
CA ASP A 280 -17.24 18.64 11.82
C ASP A 280 -18.35 19.12 10.89
N SER A 281 -18.11 18.97 9.59
CA SER A 281 -19.05 19.32 8.52
C SER A 281 -20.30 18.42 8.43
N HIS A 282 -20.30 17.27 9.13
CA HIS A 282 -21.46 16.39 9.28
C HIS A 282 -22.35 16.77 10.46
N GLY A 283 -21.81 17.49 11.46
CA GLY A 283 -22.55 18.01 12.60
C GLY A 283 -23.38 19.28 12.33
N HIS A 284 -24.04 19.73 13.39
CA HIS A 284 -24.86 20.95 13.42
C HIS A 284 -24.04 22.18 13.87
N TYR A 285 -24.64 23.37 13.86
CA TYR A 285 -24.02 24.55 14.45
C TYR A 285 -24.24 24.53 15.96
N GLU A 286 -23.18 24.21 16.68
CA GLU A 286 -23.13 24.15 18.14
C GLU A 286 -21.92 24.97 18.60
N PRO A 287 -21.92 25.55 19.81
CA PRO A 287 -20.80 26.35 20.28
C PRO A 287 -19.44 25.64 20.13
N ASP A 288 -19.40 24.33 20.37
CA ASP A 288 -18.15 23.56 20.31
C ASP A 288 -17.79 23.00 18.92
N ASN A 289 -18.69 23.17 17.94
CA ASN A 289 -18.49 22.69 16.57
C ASN A 289 -18.32 23.83 15.56
N VAL A 290 -17.89 25.02 16.01
CA VAL A 290 -17.65 26.18 15.14
C VAL A 290 -16.24 26.73 15.32
N GLN A 291 -15.69 27.25 14.22
CA GLN A 291 -14.39 27.92 14.15
C GLN A 291 -14.49 29.09 13.16
N ILE A 292 -13.60 30.08 13.27
CA ILE A 292 -13.56 31.21 12.34
C ILE A 292 -12.42 31.02 11.35
N VAL A 293 -12.74 31.12 10.06
CA VAL A 293 -11.80 30.90 8.96
C VAL A 293 -11.94 32.00 7.91
N CYS A 294 -10.97 32.11 7.00
CA CYS A 294 -11.15 32.94 5.81
C CYS A 294 -12.27 32.36 4.93
N ARG A 295 -13.04 33.22 4.27
CA ARG A 295 -14.15 32.84 3.39
C ARG A 295 -13.71 31.85 2.31
N PHE A 296 -12.57 32.07 1.67
CA PHE A 296 -12.06 31.14 0.64
C PHE A 296 -11.73 29.76 1.23
N VAL A 297 -11.22 29.71 2.46
CA VAL A 297 -10.90 28.46 3.16
C VAL A 297 -12.17 27.66 3.42
N ASN A 298 -13.24 28.30 3.92
CA ASN A 298 -14.54 27.66 4.11
C ASN A 298 -15.08 27.08 2.78
N PHE A 299 -14.98 27.87 1.70
CA PHE A 299 -15.43 27.46 0.38
C PHE A 299 -14.63 26.26 -0.18
N TRP A 300 -13.31 26.26 -0.04
CA TRP A 300 -12.43 25.21 -0.58
C TRP A 300 -12.45 23.93 0.25
N LYS A 301 -12.46 24.06 1.58
CA LYS A 301 -12.55 22.91 2.49
C LYS A 301 -13.84 22.12 2.23
N CYS A 302 -14.96 22.82 2.00
CA CYS A 302 -16.27 22.22 1.74
C CYS A 302 -16.71 21.24 2.85
N ALA A 303 -16.51 19.93 2.66
CA ALA A 303 -16.81 18.90 3.66
C ALA A 303 -15.58 18.05 4.04
N GLN A 304 -14.39 18.46 3.59
CA GLN A 304 -13.13 17.81 3.91
C GLN A 304 -12.71 18.10 5.35
N ASP A 305 -11.98 17.17 5.93
CA ASP A 305 -11.32 17.33 7.23
C ASP A 305 -10.25 18.44 7.21
N ASN A 306 -10.09 19.15 8.35
CA ASN A 306 -9.11 20.22 8.55
C ASN A 306 -7.68 19.76 8.24
N GLY A 307 -7.25 18.66 8.85
CA GLY A 307 -5.88 18.15 8.74
C GLY A 307 -5.56 17.77 7.30
N LYS A 308 -6.50 17.10 6.62
CA LYS A 308 -6.31 16.75 5.22
C LYS A 308 -6.20 17.98 4.31
N PHE A 309 -6.95 19.04 4.60
CA PHE A 309 -6.89 20.28 3.83
C PHE A 309 -5.54 20.98 3.99
N VAL A 310 -5.05 21.10 5.22
CA VAL A 310 -3.72 21.68 5.52
C VAL A 310 -2.60 20.90 4.84
N GLU A 311 -2.60 19.57 4.97
CA GLU A 311 -1.61 18.68 4.34
C GLU A 311 -1.51 18.90 2.81
N LEU A 312 -2.65 19.13 2.15
CA LEU A 312 -2.68 19.39 0.70
C LEU A 312 -2.13 20.78 0.35
N LEU A 313 -2.36 21.80 1.17
CA LEU A 313 -1.79 23.13 0.98
C LEU A 313 -0.27 23.12 1.17
N GLU A 314 0.22 22.42 2.20
CA GLU A 314 1.66 22.26 2.46
C GLU A 314 2.36 21.63 1.27
N ARG A 315 1.80 20.57 0.67
CA ARG A 315 2.34 19.96 -0.56
C ARG A 315 2.49 20.94 -1.72
N VAL A 316 1.57 21.89 -1.87
CA VAL A 316 1.65 22.92 -2.92
C VAL A 316 2.79 23.91 -2.60
N VAL A 317 2.92 24.31 -1.34
CA VAL A 317 3.97 25.22 -0.87
C VAL A 317 5.35 24.59 -1.02
N ASP A 318 5.52 23.35 -0.55
CA ASP A 318 6.77 22.60 -0.66
C ASP A 318 7.22 22.45 -2.10
N HIS A 319 6.30 22.10 -3.00
CA HIS A 319 6.60 21.98 -4.43
C HIS A 319 7.09 23.32 -5.03
N ARG A 320 6.50 24.45 -4.62
CA ARG A 320 6.96 25.78 -5.07
C ARG A 320 8.37 26.06 -4.58
N PHE A 321 8.67 25.77 -3.31
CA PHE A 321 10.02 25.95 -2.76
C PHE A 321 11.06 25.07 -3.46
N GLU A 322 10.72 23.82 -3.77
CA GLU A 322 11.60 22.92 -4.53
C GLU A 322 11.87 23.44 -5.95
N ARG A 323 10.83 23.94 -6.63
CA ARG A 323 10.97 24.50 -7.97
C ARG A 323 11.84 25.76 -7.95
N ASP A 324 11.57 26.70 -7.05
CA ASP A 324 12.35 27.94 -6.94
C ASP A 324 13.83 27.67 -6.59
N ARG A 325 14.12 26.60 -5.82
CA ARG A 325 15.50 26.14 -5.57
C ARG A 325 16.18 25.59 -6.82
N ARG A 326 15.46 24.83 -7.65
CA ARG A 326 16.00 24.29 -8.91
C ARG A 326 16.30 25.41 -9.90
N ASP A 327 15.38 26.35 -10.06
CA ASP A 327 15.52 27.47 -11.00
C ASP A 327 16.73 28.36 -10.63
N ARG A 328 16.96 28.61 -9.33
CA ARG A 328 18.16 29.33 -8.85
C ARG A 328 19.47 28.57 -9.02
N ALA A 329 19.43 27.23 -9.10
CA ALA A 329 20.62 26.39 -9.29
C ALA A 329 21.02 26.24 -10.77
N THR A 330 20.12 26.58 -11.70
CA THR A 330 20.38 26.56 -13.15
C THR A 330 20.85 27.92 -13.70
N ASP A 331 20.69 29.00 -12.92
CA ASP A 331 21.07 30.38 -13.28
C ASP A 331 22.44 30.82 -12.71
N GLY A 332 23.19 29.92 -12.07
CA GLY A 332 24.56 30.15 -11.56
C GLY A 332 25.52 29.08 -12.06
#